data_AF-B7G6Y9-F1
#
_entry.id   AF-B7G6Y9-F1
#
_cell.length_a   1.000
_cell.length_b   1.000
_cell.length_c   1.000
_cell.angle_alpha   90.00
_cell.angle_beta   90.00
_cell.angle_gamma   90.00
#
_symmetry.space_group_name_H-M   'P 1'
#
loop_
_entity.id
_entity.type
_entity.pdbx_description
1 polymer ?
#
loop_
_entity_poly.entity_id
_entity_poly.type
_entity_poly.pdbx_seq_one_letter_code
_entity_poly.pdbx_strand_id
1 'polypeptide(L)'
;MSADCHNCKQTRGMKIKHAVFGYGSLISTESAAKTAKNLTDNPFPCTIKGIERAWNKHSVKGMTAMGVQWAENGTCTGVLYPVSEKELSRFDRREIGYDRQEIPIENVDRIDYLDEEHYDSEEHVLFLQAVAGKREDVRIWVYVPSNPCPPDEDHPIAQTYVDIILQGCLDIHVDFAREFIEETKGWNPQELLTDEDDDSDDEDIDDEDGEVAANQALSDENTSDVIAWVNDRDRPIYMRADTDYSQKEGPQLDRLLRRHRPEFRRRKKRASVLKKPKGHRKRPELQTSNQDY
;
A
#
# COMPACT_ATOMS: atom_id res chain seq x y z
N MET A 1 7.47 -15.88 58.54
CA MET A 1 8.27 -16.04 57.30
C MET A 1 7.25 -16.29 56.18
N SER A 2 6.52 -15.27 55.73
CA SER A 2 6.86 -14.31 54.65
C SER A 2 7.25 -14.99 53.35
N ALA A 3 6.36 -14.89 52.36
CA ALA A 3 6.69 -14.67 50.95
C ALA A 3 5.39 -14.30 50.21
N ASP A 4 5.01 -13.04 50.32
CA ASP A 4 4.12 -12.37 49.38
C ASP A 4 4.82 -12.31 48.01
N CYS A 5 4.30 -13.01 47.00
CA CYS A 5 4.69 -12.82 45.61
C CYS A 5 3.64 -11.94 44.93
N HIS A 6 3.69 -10.64 45.24
CA HIS A 6 3.03 -9.62 44.44
C HIS A 6 3.84 -9.42 43.17
N ASN A 7 3.50 -10.13 42.09
CA ASN A 7 3.87 -9.70 40.75
C ASN A 7 2.66 -9.01 40.11
N CYS A 8 2.25 -7.91 40.72
CA CYS A 8 1.38 -6.94 40.09
C CYS A 8 2.22 -6.25 39.02
N LYS A 9 2.14 -6.73 37.77
CA LYS A 9 2.57 -5.96 36.60
C LYS A 9 1.86 -4.62 36.74
N GLN A 10 2.61 -3.55 36.95
CA GLN A 10 2.07 -2.19 36.98
C GLN A 10 1.24 -1.98 35.71
N THR A 11 -0.08 -1.96 35.88
CA THR A 11 -1.03 -1.47 34.89
C THR A 11 -0.77 0.03 34.77
N ARG A 12 0.22 0.39 33.95
CA ARG A 12 0.30 1.75 33.43
C ARG A 12 -1.00 1.93 32.67
N GLY A 13 -1.92 2.72 33.22
CA GLY A 13 -3.16 3.11 32.53
C GLY A 13 -2.80 3.59 31.14
N MET A 14 -2.99 2.72 30.15
CA MET A 14 -2.47 2.94 28.82
C MET A 14 -3.40 3.93 28.15
N LYS A 15 -3.00 5.21 28.12
CA LYS A 15 -3.81 6.24 27.46
C LYS A 15 -3.39 6.30 26.00
N ILE A 16 -4.18 5.68 25.13
CA ILE A 16 -4.04 5.87 23.68
C ILE A 16 -4.33 7.35 23.40
N LYS A 17 -3.36 8.03 22.78
CA LYS A 17 -3.48 9.43 22.31
C LYS A 17 -3.37 9.53 20.81
N HIS A 18 -2.52 8.71 20.22
CA HIS A 18 -2.35 8.62 18.78
C HIS A 18 -2.51 7.17 18.33
N ALA A 19 -3.15 6.99 17.19
CA ALA A 19 -3.12 5.76 16.43
C ALA A 19 -2.69 6.05 14.98
N VAL A 20 -2.02 5.09 14.34
CA VAL A 20 -1.68 5.14 12.92
C VAL A 20 -2.46 4.05 12.20
N PHE A 21 -3.21 4.44 11.17
CA PHE A 21 -3.91 3.53 10.27
C PHE A 21 -2.95 3.00 9.19
N GLY A 22 -2.71 1.69 9.23
CA GLY A 22 -1.96 0.94 8.24
C GLY A 22 -2.87 0.25 7.24
N TYR A 23 -2.80 0.66 5.98
CA TYR A 23 -3.64 0.14 4.88
C TYR A 23 -2.86 -0.57 3.77
N GLY A 24 -1.52 -0.56 3.84
CA GLY A 24 -0.61 -1.23 2.90
C GLY A 24 0.31 -2.19 3.64
N SER A 25 1.63 -2.09 3.41
CA SER A 25 2.61 -2.97 4.09
C SER A 25 2.69 -2.82 5.60
N LEU A 26 1.94 -1.89 6.19
CA LEU A 26 1.74 -1.81 7.64
C LEU A 26 0.75 -2.84 8.17
N ILE A 27 -0.07 -3.46 7.32
CA ILE A 27 -0.95 -4.57 7.72
C ILE A 27 -0.10 -5.76 8.20
N SER A 28 1.05 -6.00 7.58
CA SER A 28 2.04 -6.96 8.08
C SER A 28 2.75 -6.40 9.32
N THR A 29 2.55 -7.08 10.46
CA THR A 29 3.17 -6.73 11.74
C THR A 29 4.69 -6.80 11.69
N GLU A 30 5.26 -7.74 10.94
CA GLU A 30 6.71 -7.84 10.72
C GLU A 30 7.25 -6.60 9.96
N SER A 31 6.54 -6.16 8.93
CA SER A 31 6.90 -4.95 8.18
C SER A 31 6.69 -3.67 9.01
N ALA A 32 5.66 -3.62 9.85
CA ALA A 32 5.40 -2.54 10.80
C ALA A 32 6.52 -2.44 11.85
N ALA A 33 6.92 -3.54 12.47
CA ALA A 33 7.95 -3.62 13.51
C ALA A 33 9.33 -3.10 13.07
N LYS A 34 9.65 -3.18 11.76
CA LYS A 34 10.86 -2.56 11.16
C LYS A 34 10.87 -1.02 11.29
N THR A 35 9.73 -0.40 11.57
CA THR A 35 9.56 1.06 11.73
C THR A 35 9.76 1.49 13.17
N ALA A 36 9.09 0.80 14.09
CA ALA A 36 9.12 1.09 15.52
C ALA A 36 9.11 -0.22 16.31
N LYS A 37 10.11 -0.37 17.20
CA LYS A 37 10.40 -1.63 17.90
C LYS A 37 9.35 -2.07 18.93
N ASN A 38 8.53 -1.15 19.44
CA ASN A 38 7.59 -1.42 20.52
C ASN A 38 6.14 -1.37 20.04
N LEU A 39 5.92 -1.49 18.72
CA LEU A 39 4.58 -1.65 18.20
C LEU A 39 3.99 -2.97 18.68
N THR A 40 2.69 -2.96 18.94
CA THR A 40 1.92 -4.18 19.16
C THR A 40 2.04 -5.13 17.97
N ASP A 41 2.11 -6.42 18.23
CA ASP A 41 2.00 -7.49 17.25
C ASP A 41 0.54 -7.90 17.00
N ASN A 42 -0.41 -7.30 17.71
CA ASN A 42 -1.85 -7.50 17.56
C ASN A 42 -2.57 -6.16 17.32
N PRO A 43 -2.35 -5.49 16.18
CA PRO A 43 -2.99 -4.21 15.89
C PRO A 43 -4.51 -4.37 15.73
N PHE A 44 -5.27 -3.31 15.96
CA PHE A 44 -6.74 -3.34 15.89
C PHE A 44 -7.22 -3.40 14.42
N PRO A 45 -7.83 -4.50 13.94
CA PRO A 45 -8.38 -4.56 12.59
C PRO A 45 -9.60 -3.64 12.47
N CYS A 46 -9.72 -2.89 11.39
CA CYS A 46 -10.84 -1.96 11.22
C CYS A 46 -11.13 -1.66 9.76
N THR A 47 -12.32 -1.09 9.54
CA THR A 47 -12.68 -0.41 8.30
C THR A 47 -12.72 1.09 8.56
N ILE A 48 -12.09 1.86 7.68
CA ILE A 48 -12.17 3.33 7.69
C ILE A 48 -13.11 3.78 6.58
N LYS A 49 -14.10 4.60 6.95
CA LYS A 49 -15.01 5.29 6.03
C LYS A 49 -14.40 6.59 5.50
N GLY A 50 -14.77 6.96 4.28
CA GLY A 50 -14.36 8.21 3.63
C GLY A 50 -13.04 8.12 2.87
N ILE A 51 -12.45 6.94 2.70
CA ILE A 51 -11.21 6.75 1.94
C ILE A 51 -11.25 5.48 1.09
N GLU A 52 -10.51 5.49 -0.01
CA GLU A 52 -10.30 4.31 -0.87
C GLU A 52 -8.83 4.00 -1.03
N ARG A 53 -8.50 2.71 -1.11
CA ARG A 53 -7.13 2.21 -1.28
C ARG A 53 -6.79 2.05 -2.76
N ALA A 54 -5.60 2.50 -3.16
CA ALA A 54 -5.14 2.43 -4.54
C ALA A 54 -3.64 2.19 -4.67
N TRP A 55 -3.25 1.56 -5.78
CA TRP A 55 -1.87 1.55 -6.25
C TRP A 55 -1.51 2.88 -6.90
N ASN A 56 -1.25 3.92 -6.11
CA ASN A 56 -1.10 5.28 -6.63
C ASN A 56 0.12 6.05 -6.07
N LYS A 57 1.11 5.38 -5.45
CA LYS A 57 2.32 6.06 -4.99
C LYS A 57 3.58 5.58 -5.70
N HIS A 58 4.10 6.37 -6.63
CA HIS A 58 5.46 6.14 -7.14
C HIS A 58 6.48 6.31 -6.03
N SER A 59 7.26 5.26 -5.79
CA SER A 59 8.38 5.28 -4.85
C SER A 59 9.67 5.65 -5.56
N VAL A 60 10.60 6.26 -4.81
CA VAL A 60 11.96 6.58 -5.28
C VAL A 60 12.77 5.36 -5.75
N LYS A 61 12.27 4.14 -5.53
CA LYS A 61 12.92 2.88 -5.90
C LYS A 61 12.42 2.26 -7.20
N GLY A 62 11.57 2.97 -7.96
CA GLY A 62 11.05 2.46 -9.24
C GLY A 62 10.03 1.35 -9.04
N MET A 63 9.06 1.58 -8.15
CA MET A 63 7.87 0.75 -7.97
C MET A 63 6.70 1.61 -7.51
N THR A 64 5.48 1.14 -7.73
CA THR A 64 4.28 1.72 -7.15
C THR A 64 3.99 1.08 -5.80
N ALA A 65 4.01 1.91 -4.76
CA ALA A 65 3.60 1.61 -3.40
C ALA A 65 2.10 1.90 -3.21
N MET A 66 1.58 1.41 -2.09
CA MET A 66 0.17 1.54 -1.73
C MET A 66 -0.12 2.96 -1.28
N GLY A 67 -1.24 3.53 -1.70
CA GLY A 67 -1.77 4.76 -1.15
C GLY A 67 -3.26 4.66 -0.85
N VAL A 68 -3.80 5.77 -0.38
CA VAL A 68 -5.23 6.01 -0.20
C VAL A 68 -5.59 7.38 -0.76
N GLN A 69 -6.86 7.60 -1.05
CA GLN A 69 -7.41 8.91 -1.38
C GLN A 69 -8.70 9.13 -0.60
N TRP A 70 -9.03 10.38 -0.30
CA TRP A 70 -10.34 10.70 0.26
C TRP A 70 -11.43 10.47 -0.78
N ALA A 71 -12.48 9.77 -0.38
CA ALA A 71 -13.60 9.40 -1.20
C ALA A 71 -14.83 9.27 -0.31
N GLU A 72 -15.82 10.15 -0.47
CA GLU A 72 -16.96 10.29 0.46
C GLU A 72 -17.66 8.95 0.76
N ASN A 73 -17.88 8.14 -0.27
CA ASN A 73 -18.52 6.83 -0.19
C ASN A 73 -17.52 5.66 -0.11
N GLY A 74 -16.23 5.98 0.01
CA GLY A 74 -15.14 5.03 0.05
C GLY A 74 -15.02 4.32 1.39
N THR A 75 -14.57 3.08 1.35
CA THR A 75 -14.13 2.34 2.53
C THR A 75 -12.76 1.71 2.30
N CYS A 76 -12.00 1.58 3.38
CA CYS A 76 -10.71 0.89 3.35
C CYS A 76 -10.54 0.04 4.60
N THR A 77 -10.39 -1.27 4.41
CA THR A 77 -9.91 -2.18 5.45
C THR A 77 -8.43 -1.97 5.75
N GLY A 78 -8.05 -2.07 7.02
CA GLY A 78 -6.67 -1.94 7.47
C GLY A 78 -6.54 -2.26 8.96
N VAL A 79 -5.46 -1.77 9.56
CA VAL A 79 -5.17 -1.99 10.99
C VAL A 79 -4.76 -0.70 11.67
N LEU A 80 -5.06 -0.57 12.96
CA LEU A 80 -4.68 0.58 13.77
C LEU A 80 -3.62 0.19 14.79
N TYR A 81 -2.53 0.94 14.77
CA TYR A 81 -1.46 0.84 15.76
C TYR A 81 -1.58 1.99 16.75
N PRO A 82 -1.82 1.73 18.05
CA PRO A 82 -1.56 2.71 19.09
C PRO A 82 -0.08 3.10 19.05
N VAL A 83 0.22 4.40 19.06
CA VAL A 83 1.59 4.89 18.99
C VAL A 83 1.85 6.01 20.00
N SER A 84 3.06 6.03 20.54
CA SER A 84 3.60 7.21 21.21
C SER A 84 4.02 8.29 20.21
N GLU A 85 4.19 9.53 20.67
CA GLU A 85 4.76 10.63 19.87
C GLU A 85 6.10 10.27 19.22
N LYS A 86 6.95 9.54 19.96
CA LYS A 86 8.24 9.07 19.44
C LYS A 86 8.08 8.07 18.31
N GLU A 87 7.10 7.20 18.37
CA GLU A 87 6.83 6.22 17.32
C GLU A 87 6.17 6.88 16.12
N LEU A 88 5.23 7.80 16.36
CA LEU A 88 4.63 8.64 15.34
C LEU A 88 5.71 9.36 14.49
N SER A 89 6.73 9.95 15.13
CA SER A 89 7.89 10.55 14.41
C SER A 89 8.75 9.57 13.59
N ARG A 90 8.65 8.26 13.85
CA ARG A 90 9.32 7.22 13.04
C ARG A 90 8.49 6.87 11.82
N PHE A 91 7.15 6.88 11.95
CA PHE A 91 6.26 6.77 10.80
C PHE A 91 6.43 7.97 9.86
N ASP A 92 6.51 9.20 10.38
CA ASP A 92 6.77 10.38 9.55
C ASP A 92 8.03 10.24 8.68
N ARG A 93 9.10 9.64 9.24
CA ARG A 93 10.36 9.39 8.51
C ARG A 93 10.28 8.22 7.55
N ARG A 94 9.39 7.26 7.80
CA ARG A 94 9.18 6.11 6.93
C ARG A 94 8.36 6.51 5.71
N GLU A 95 7.30 7.28 5.92
CA GLU A 95 6.27 7.60 4.92
C GLU A 95 6.63 8.89 4.14
N ILE A 96 7.91 9.07 3.81
CA ILE A 96 8.36 10.20 2.98
C ILE A 96 7.64 10.15 1.63
N GLY A 97 7.06 11.28 1.24
CA GLY A 97 6.22 11.40 0.03
C GLY A 97 4.72 11.17 0.30
N TYR A 98 4.33 11.00 1.56
CA TYR A 98 2.95 11.04 2.01
C TYR A 98 2.77 12.19 3.01
N ASP A 99 1.58 12.78 3.02
CA ASP A 99 1.14 13.75 4.01
C ASP A 99 0.36 13.05 5.11
N ARG A 100 0.71 13.34 6.37
CA ARG A 100 -0.02 12.82 7.51
C ARG A 100 -1.30 13.63 7.73
N GLN A 101 -2.44 12.97 7.63
CA GLN A 101 -3.77 13.55 7.79
C GLN A 101 -4.55 12.83 8.88
N GLU A 102 -5.54 13.50 9.47
CA GLU A 102 -6.35 12.96 10.56
C GLU A 102 -7.61 12.26 10.02
N ILE A 103 -7.88 11.06 10.52
CA ILE A 103 -9.16 10.36 10.32
C ILE A 103 -10.08 10.71 11.49
N PRO A 104 -11.32 11.18 11.23
CA PRO A 104 -12.33 11.34 12.27
C PRO A 104 -12.61 10.02 12.98
N ILE A 105 -12.68 10.03 14.32
CA ILE A 105 -12.81 8.80 15.10
C ILE A 105 -14.13 8.05 14.81
N GLU A 106 -15.18 8.78 14.43
CA GLU A 106 -16.47 8.25 13.99
C GLU A 106 -16.42 7.50 12.64
N ASN A 107 -15.34 7.64 11.88
CA ASN A 107 -15.15 6.93 10.61
C ASN A 107 -14.53 5.54 10.80
N VAL A 108 -14.26 5.13 12.04
CA VAL A 108 -13.65 3.83 12.33
C VAL A 108 -14.71 2.83 12.79
N ASP A 109 -14.87 1.76 12.01
CA ASP A 109 -15.76 0.66 12.33
C ASP A 109 -14.98 -0.63 12.57
N ARG A 110 -15.58 -1.53 13.36
CA ARG A 110 -15.16 -2.94 13.40
C ARG A 110 -15.46 -3.58 12.05
N ILE A 111 -14.74 -4.66 11.77
CA ILE A 111 -14.98 -5.51 10.62
C ILE A 111 -16.02 -6.57 10.99
N ASP A 112 -17.13 -6.60 10.26
CA ASP A 112 -18.34 -7.38 10.60
C ASP A 112 -18.12 -8.90 10.66
N TYR A 113 -17.24 -9.43 9.81
CA TYR A 113 -16.95 -10.88 9.75
C TYR A 113 -15.88 -11.32 10.76
N LEU A 114 -15.36 -10.43 11.60
CA LEU A 114 -14.41 -10.76 12.66
C LEU A 114 -15.10 -10.89 14.01
N ASP A 115 -14.92 -12.05 14.64
CA ASP A 115 -15.49 -12.35 15.95
C ASP A 115 -14.81 -11.57 17.09
N GLU A 116 -15.42 -11.58 18.28
CA GLU A 116 -14.92 -10.88 19.48
C GLU A 116 -13.47 -11.27 19.86
N GLU A 117 -13.02 -12.47 19.52
CA GLU A 117 -11.64 -12.93 19.77
C GLU A 117 -10.59 -12.08 19.02
N HIS A 118 -10.97 -11.41 17.92
CA HIS A 118 -10.08 -10.48 17.22
C HIS A 118 -9.95 -9.12 17.93
N TYR A 119 -10.74 -8.88 18.98
CA TYR A 119 -10.87 -7.60 19.68
C TYR A 119 -10.75 -7.72 21.20
N ASP A 120 -10.15 -8.80 21.70
CA ASP A 120 -10.14 -9.17 23.12
C ASP A 120 -8.97 -8.60 23.93
N SER A 121 -8.01 -7.95 23.27
CA SER A 121 -6.84 -7.37 23.95
C SER A 121 -7.19 -6.10 24.73
N GLU A 122 -6.39 -5.78 25.76
CA GLU A 122 -6.59 -4.55 26.56
C GLU A 122 -6.52 -3.29 25.68
N GLU A 123 -5.65 -3.28 24.66
CA GLU A 123 -5.54 -2.16 23.72
C GLU A 123 -6.78 -2.03 22.82
N HIS A 124 -7.33 -3.16 22.37
CA HIS A 124 -8.55 -3.18 21.55
C HIS A 124 -9.76 -2.69 22.35
N VAL A 125 -9.92 -3.14 23.59
CA VAL A 125 -11.01 -2.68 24.47
C VAL A 125 -10.93 -1.17 24.71
N LEU A 126 -9.72 -0.64 24.95
CA LEU A 126 -9.52 0.80 25.10
C LEU A 126 -9.86 1.57 23.82
N PHE A 127 -9.53 1.00 22.66
CA PHE A 127 -9.83 1.59 21.37
C PHE A 127 -11.33 1.59 21.07
N LEU A 128 -12.03 0.48 21.31
CA LEU A 128 -13.49 0.39 21.21
C LEU A 128 -14.20 1.40 22.11
N GLN A 129 -13.73 1.58 23.35
CA GLN A 129 -14.25 2.60 24.26
C GLN A 129 -14.01 4.02 23.73
N ALA A 130 -12.86 4.27 23.10
CA ALA A 130 -12.56 5.57 22.50
C ALA A 130 -13.46 5.88 21.30
N VAL A 131 -13.69 4.91 20.42
CA VAL A 131 -14.59 5.03 19.27
C VAL A 131 -16.03 5.22 19.72
N ALA A 132 -16.54 4.36 20.62
CA ALA A 132 -17.90 4.46 21.15
C ALA A 132 -18.15 5.79 21.88
N GLY A 133 -17.14 6.29 22.61
CA GLY A 133 -17.19 7.56 23.31
C GLY A 133 -16.82 8.79 22.47
N LYS A 134 -16.49 8.62 21.18
CA LYS A 134 -15.99 9.68 20.29
C LYS A 134 -14.95 10.59 20.95
N ARG A 135 -13.93 9.97 21.57
CA ARG A 135 -12.96 10.67 22.40
C ARG A 135 -12.08 11.63 21.58
N GLU A 136 -12.24 12.92 21.83
CA GLU A 136 -11.46 13.99 21.19
C GLU A 136 -9.95 13.99 21.54
N ASP A 137 -9.57 13.32 22.63
CA ASP A 137 -8.16 13.19 23.04
C ASP A 137 -7.42 12.02 22.36
N VAL A 138 -8.08 11.32 21.43
CA VAL A 138 -7.51 10.28 20.58
C VAL A 138 -7.49 10.76 19.13
N ARG A 139 -6.29 10.87 18.56
CA ARG A 139 -6.07 11.26 17.16
C ARG A 139 -5.72 10.02 16.34
N ILE A 140 -6.37 9.84 15.20
CA ILE A 140 -6.08 8.75 14.27
C ILE A 140 -5.44 9.33 13.02
N TRP A 141 -4.29 8.80 12.65
CA TRP A 141 -3.49 9.33 11.54
C TRP A 141 -3.45 8.36 10.37
N VAL A 142 -3.57 8.91 9.17
CA VAL A 142 -3.32 8.22 7.90
C VAL A 142 -2.27 8.98 7.12
N TYR A 143 -1.46 8.26 6.35
CA TYR A 143 -0.50 8.86 5.43
C TYR A 143 -1.10 8.82 4.03
N VAL A 144 -1.31 9.97 3.39
CA VAL A 144 -1.95 10.09 2.06
C VAL A 144 -0.88 10.48 1.04
N PRO A 145 -0.75 9.83 -0.13
CA PRO A 145 0.22 10.21 -1.15
C PRO A 145 0.14 11.70 -1.52
N SER A 146 1.25 12.44 -1.42
CA SER A 146 1.27 13.87 -1.77
C SER A 146 1.16 14.15 -3.28
N ASN A 147 1.56 13.18 -4.09
CA ASN A 147 1.45 13.22 -5.55
C ASN A 147 1.02 11.82 -6.00
N PRO A 148 -0.29 11.56 -6.09
CA PRO A 148 -0.80 10.27 -6.52
C PRO A 148 -0.57 10.10 -8.03
N CYS A 149 -0.01 8.96 -8.43
CA CYS A 149 0.23 8.60 -9.83
C CYS A 149 -0.04 7.10 -10.03
N PRO A 150 -0.76 6.70 -11.08
CA PRO A 150 -1.05 5.30 -11.36
C PRO A 150 0.23 4.50 -11.67
N PRO A 151 0.21 3.17 -11.57
CA PRO A 151 1.38 2.36 -11.89
C PRO A 151 1.74 2.44 -13.37
N ASP A 152 3.04 2.44 -13.69
CA ASP A 152 3.54 2.46 -15.07
C ASP A 152 4.73 1.48 -15.27
N GLU A 153 5.35 1.49 -16.45
CA GLU A 153 6.46 0.57 -16.74
C GLU A 153 7.72 0.83 -15.91
N ASP A 154 7.97 2.08 -15.50
CA ASP A 154 9.11 2.49 -14.68
C ASP A 154 8.83 2.33 -13.17
N HIS A 155 7.55 2.33 -12.79
CA HIS A 155 7.03 2.19 -11.43
C HIS A 155 5.97 1.08 -11.36
N PRO A 156 6.33 -0.19 -11.65
CA PRO A 156 5.36 -1.28 -11.58
C PRO A 156 4.98 -1.60 -10.13
N ILE A 157 3.82 -2.23 -9.95
CA ILE A 157 3.46 -2.96 -8.75
C ILE A 157 4.41 -4.15 -8.62
N ALA A 158 5.18 -4.20 -7.53
CA ALA A 158 6.12 -5.27 -7.25
C ALA A 158 5.40 -6.44 -6.54
N GLN A 159 5.53 -7.66 -7.06
CA GLN A 159 4.87 -8.82 -6.46
C GLN A 159 5.28 -9.06 -5.01
N THR A 160 6.55 -8.92 -4.67
CA THR A 160 7.02 -9.10 -3.29
C THR A 160 6.44 -8.09 -2.30
N TYR A 161 6.00 -6.92 -2.79
CA TYR A 161 5.26 -5.95 -1.99
C TYR A 161 3.80 -6.34 -1.82
N VAL A 162 3.17 -6.91 -2.85
CA VAL A 162 1.83 -7.51 -2.72
C VAL A 162 1.87 -8.69 -1.74
N ASP A 163 2.89 -9.55 -1.84
CA ASP A 163 3.00 -10.77 -1.03
C ASP A 163 3.09 -10.47 0.47
N ILE A 164 3.91 -9.49 0.87
CA ILE A 164 4.02 -9.10 2.30
C ILE A 164 2.73 -8.48 2.83
N ILE A 165 1.95 -7.79 1.99
CA ILE A 165 0.66 -7.24 2.42
C ILE A 165 -0.34 -8.37 2.59
N LEU A 166 -0.43 -9.26 1.60
CA LEU A 166 -1.33 -10.41 1.66
C LEU A 166 -0.98 -11.37 2.81
N GLN A 167 0.30 -11.50 3.16
CA GLN A 167 0.71 -12.20 4.38
C GLN A 167 0.01 -11.60 5.61
N GLY A 168 0.15 -10.30 5.82
CA GLY A 168 -0.50 -9.61 6.94
C GLY A 168 -2.03 -9.70 6.90
N CYS A 169 -2.63 -9.61 5.71
CA CYS A 169 -4.07 -9.80 5.57
C CYS A 169 -4.52 -11.21 5.98
N LEU A 170 -3.78 -12.25 5.53
CA LEU A 170 -4.08 -13.65 5.83
C LEU A 170 -3.80 -14.02 7.29
N ASP A 171 -2.87 -13.34 7.95
CA ASP A 171 -2.64 -13.47 9.40
C ASP A 171 -3.85 -12.98 10.21
N ILE A 172 -4.65 -12.05 9.64
CA ILE A 172 -5.91 -11.59 10.23
C ILE A 172 -7.05 -12.53 9.84
N HIS A 173 -7.39 -12.59 8.55
CA HIS A 173 -8.51 -13.40 8.06
C HIS A 173 -8.47 -13.58 6.53
N VAL A 174 -9.01 -14.69 6.03
CA VAL A 174 -9.08 -14.94 4.57
C VAL A 174 -9.93 -13.90 3.83
N ASP A 175 -11.04 -13.46 4.44
CA ASP A 175 -11.90 -12.43 3.85
C ASP A 175 -11.27 -11.03 3.90
N PHE A 176 -10.39 -10.77 4.86
CA PHE A 176 -9.58 -9.55 4.87
C PHE A 176 -8.63 -9.51 3.67
N ALA A 177 -8.01 -10.63 3.32
CA ALA A 177 -7.18 -10.73 2.12
C ALA A 177 -8.01 -10.62 0.83
N ARG A 178 -9.23 -11.18 0.80
CA ARG A 178 -10.17 -11.02 -0.32
C ARG A 178 -10.52 -9.55 -0.53
N GLU A 179 -11.00 -8.86 0.51
CA GLU A 179 -11.40 -7.45 0.45
C GLU A 179 -10.22 -6.55 0.09
N PHE A 180 -9.03 -6.84 0.63
CA PHE A 180 -7.81 -6.16 0.20
C PHE A 180 -7.64 -6.21 -1.32
N ILE A 181 -7.83 -7.39 -1.94
CA ILE A 181 -7.65 -7.55 -3.37
C ILE A 181 -8.76 -6.85 -4.14
N GLU A 182 -10.03 -7.09 -3.76
CA GLU A 182 -11.23 -6.66 -4.49
C GLU A 182 -11.53 -5.16 -4.37
N GLU A 183 -11.17 -4.52 -3.26
CA GLU A 183 -11.45 -3.10 -3.02
C GLU A 183 -10.29 -2.20 -3.44
N THR A 184 -9.06 -2.73 -3.49
CA THR A 184 -7.90 -1.94 -3.95
C THR A 184 -8.06 -1.61 -5.43
N LYS A 185 -7.93 -0.32 -5.76
CA LYS A 185 -7.96 0.23 -7.11
C LYS A 185 -6.57 0.29 -7.74
N GLY A 186 -6.53 0.45 -9.06
CA GLY A 186 -5.29 0.66 -9.81
C GLY A 186 -4.49 -0.61 -10.04
N TRP A 187 -5.12 -1.79 -9.91
CA TRP A 187 -4.51 -3.02 -10.42
C TRP A 187 -4.33 -2.92 -11.94
N ASN A 188 -5.36 -2.38 -12.61
CA ASN A 188 -5.25 -1.79 -13.93
C ASN A 188 -5.06 -0.27 -13.79
N PRO A 189 -3.98 0.35 -14.32
CA PRO A 189 -3.73 1.79 -14.22
C PRO A 189 -4.90 2.68 -14.66
N GLN A 190 -5.68 2.23 -15.64
CA GLN A 190 -6.87 2.90 -16.17
C GLN A 190 -7.96 3.09 -15.12
N GLU A 191 -8.00 2.29 -14.04
CA GLU A 191 -8.95 2.49 -12.94
C GLU A 191 -8.74 3.81 -12.18
N LEU A 192 -7.57 4.45 -12.37
CA LEU A 192 -7.18 5.69 -11.71
C LEU A 192 -7.07 6.88 -12.66
N LEU A 193 -7.27 6.66 -13.95
CA LEU A 193 -7.35 7.72 -14.94
C LEU A 193 -8.81 8.10 -15.04
N THR A 194 -9.20 9.22 -14.44
CA THR A 194 -10.52 9.82 -14.68
C THR A 194 -10.51 10.45 -16.08
N ASP A 195 -11.64 10.44 -16.78
CA ASP A 195 -11.85 11.09 -18.08
C ASP A 195 -11.86 12.64 -17.96
N GLU A 196 -10.94 13.24 -17.21
CA GLU A 196 -10.85 14.70 -17.00
C GLU A 196 -10.17 15.44 -18.17
N ASP A 197 -10.29 14.92 -19.40
CA ASP A 197 -9.85 15.60 -20.63
C ASP A 197 -10.97 15.70 -21.70
N ASP A 198 -12.24 15.40 -21.36
CA ASP A 198 -13.39 15.60 -22.28
C ASP A 198 -14.16 16.92 -22.02
N ASP A 199 -13.49 17.92 -21.43
CA ASP A 199 -13.87 19.33 -21.62
C ASP A 199 -13.29 19.79 -22.98
N SER A 200 -13.68 19.13 -24.06
CA SER A 200 -13.70 19.82 -25.35
C SER A 200 -14.94 20.72 -25.31
N ASP A 201 -14.71 22.00 -25.06
CA ASP A 201 -15.67 23.05 -25.37
C ASP A 201 -16.07 22.86 -26.84
N ASP A 202 -17.18 22.18 -27.10
CA ASP A 202 -17.90 22.25 -28.36
C ASP A 202 -18.34 23.71 -28.49
N GLU A 203 -17.45 24.54 -29.04
CA GLU A 203 -17.85 25.83 -29.60
C GLU A 203 -18.88 25.52 -30.69
N ASP A 204 -20.12 25.89 -30.39
CA ASP A 204 -21.26 25.92 -31.30
C ASP A 204 -20.85 26.56 -32.64
N ILE A 205 -20.48 25.74 -33.62
CA ILE A 205 -20.46 26.14 -35.03
C ILE A 205 -21.86 25.87 -35.56
N ASP A 206 -22.68 26.92 -35.53
CA ASP A 206 -23.86 27.05 -36.36
C ASP A 206 -23.48 26.81 -37.83
N ASP A 207 -23.89 25.71 -38.42
CA ASP A 207 -24.13 25.63 -39.87
C ASP A 207 -25.23 24.59 -40.17
N GLU A 208 -26.26 25.09 -40.84
CA GLU A 208 -27.42 24.36 -41.33
C GLU A 208 -27.06 23.26 -42.35
N ASP A 209 -27.97 22.28 -42.43
CA ASP A 209 -28.24 21.36 -43.53
C ASP A 209 -27.49 20.01 -43.60
N GLY A 210 -28.23 18.94 -43.26
CA GLY A 210 -28.31 17.76 -44.15
C GLY A 210 -27.81 16.40 -43.63
N GLU A 211 -28.74 15.45 -43.62
CA GLU A 211 -28.55 13.98 -43.64
C GLU A 211 -28.06 13.24 -42.38
N VAL A 212 -29.03 12.56 -41.76
CA VAL A 212 -28.86 11.40 -40.87
C VAL A 212 -28.07 10.28 -41.56
N ALA A 213 -26.78 10.16 -41.20
CA ALA A 213 -25.97 8.98 -41.46
C ALA A 213 -25.67 8.27 -40.13
N ALA A 214 -26.12 7.02 -40.04
CA ALA A 214 -25.81 6.11 -38.94
C ALA A 214 -24.31 5.84 -38.89
N ASN A 215 -23.61 6.42 -37.91
CA ASN A 215 -22.24 6.03 -37.59
C ASN A 215 -22.24 5.03 -36.44
N GLN A 216 -22.29 3.77 -36.86
CA GLN A 216 -21.82 2.62 -36.11
C GLN A 216 -20.29 2.75 -35.95
N ALA A 217 -19.83 3.41 -34.90
CA ALA A 217 -18.42 3.47 -34.55
C ALA A 217 -18.00 2.17 -33.84
N LEU A 218 -17.59 1.21 -34.68
CA LEU A 218 -16.58 0.22 -34.30
C LEU A 218 -15.24 0.95 -34.15
N SER A 219 -14.72 1.06 -32.94
CA SER A 219 -13.29 0.82 -32.62
C SER A 219 -12.99 1.29 -31.20
N ASP A 220 -12.66 0.35 -30.32
CA ASP A 220 -11.55 0.51 -29.37
C ASP A 220 -11.06 -0.85 -28.90
N GLU A 221 -10.72 -1.73 -29.86
CA GLU A 221 -9.90 -2.93 -29.63
C GLU A 221 -8.39 -2.59 -29.53
N ASN A 222 -8.03 -1.36 -29.12
CA ASN A 222 -6.64 -0.96 -28.99
C ASN A 222 -6.37 -0.01 -27.81
N THR A 223 -7.12 -0.13 -26.71
CA THR A 223 -6.57 0.28 -25.42
C THR A 223 -5.47 -0.71 -25.10
N SER A 224 -4.21 -0.33 -25.34
CA SER A 224 -3.09 -1.19 -24.97
C SER A 224 -3.26 -1.54 -23.49
N ASP A 225 -3.34 -2.84 -23.19
CA ASP A 225 -3.40 -3.39 -21.85
C ASP A 225 -2.13 -3.00 -21.06
N VAL A 226 -2.00 -1.73 -20.67
CA VAL A 226 -0.85 -1.20 -19.93
C VAL A 226 -0.90 -1.80 -18.53
N ILE A 227 -0.27 -2.96 -18.36
CA ILE A 227 -0.18 -3.61 -17.06
C ILE A 227 1.22 -3.44 -16.52
N ALA A 228 1.25 -2.62 -15.47
CA ALA A 228 2.42 -2.26 -14.70
C ALA A 228 2.53 -3.16 -13.46
N TRP A 229 2.56 -4.48 -13.65
CA TRP A 229 2.76 -5.47 -12.57
C TRP A 229 3.90 -6.42 -12.91
N VAL A 230 4.90 -6.50 -12.02
CA VAL A 230 6.08 -7.34 -12.18
C VAL A 230 6.18 -8.43 -11.11
N ASN A 231 6.46 -9.67 -11.53
CA ASN A 231 6.93 -10.73 -10.65
C ASN A 231 8.43 -10.55 -10.39
N ASP A 232 8.75 -10.09 -9.19
CA ASP A 232 10.10 -9.82 -8.70
C ASP A 232 10.53 -10.77 -7.58
N ARG A 233 9.85 -11.90 -7.34
CA ARG A 233 10.15 -12.82 -6.23
C ARG A 233 11.59 -13.37 -6.23
N ASP A 234 12.17 -13.59 -7.40
CA ASP A 234 13.56 -14.07 -7.53
C ASP A 234 14.59 -12.95 -7.29
N ARG A 235 14.16 -11.69 -7.47
CA ARG A 235 15.00 -10.49 -7.36
C ARG A 235 14.11 -9.36 -6.84
N PRO A 236 13.88 -9.24 -5.53
CA PRO A 236 12.94 -8.25 -5.00
C PRO A 236 13.34 -6.81 -5.35
N ILE A 237 12.34 -5.99 -5.67
CA ILE A 237 12.43 -4.52 -5.74
C ILE A 237 12.15 -3.94 -4.36
N TYR A 238 11.15 -4.50 -3.66
CA TYR A 238 10.75 -4.05 -2.34
C TYR A 238 11.74 -4.50 -1.27
N MET A 239 12.36 -3.54 -0.59
CA MET A 239 13.47 -3.81 0.34
C MET A 239 13.07 -4.54 1.63
N ARG A 240 11.77 -4.51 2.00
CA ARG A 240 11.27 -5.21 3.20
C ARG A 240 10.53 -6.49 2.86
N ALA A 241 10.66 -6.99 1.63
CA ALA A 241 10.08 -8.25 1.20
C ALA A 241 10.57 -9.40 2.10
N ASP A 242 9.64 -10.27 2.49
CA ASP A 242 9.97 -11.60 2.99
C ASP A 242 10.13 -12.53 1.78
N THR A 243 11.38 -12.75 1.38
CA THR A 243 11.69 -13.55 0.18
C THR A 243 11.37 -15.02 0.40
N ASP A 244 11.57 -15.53 1.62
CA ASP A 244 11.31 -16.94 1.94
C ASP A 244 9.82 -17.22 1.91
N TYR A 245 9.00 -16.36 2.52
CA TYR A 245 7.54 -16.43 2.44
C TYR A 245 7.06 -16.29 1.00
N SER A 246 7.55 -15.28 0.26
CA SER A 246 7.11 -15.02 -1.12
C SER A 246 7.39 -16.22 -2.04
N GLN A 247 8.52 -16.89 -1.88
CA GLN A 247 8.87 -18.08 -2.66
C GLN A 247 8.05 -19.30 -2.25
N LYS A 248 7.84 -19.50 -0.95
CA LYS A 248 7.11 -20.65 -0.41
C LYS A 248 5.61 -20.58 -0.68
N GLU A 249 4.98 -19.45 -0.36
CA GLU A 249 3.52 -19.27 -0.42
C GLU A 249 3.06 -18.66 -1.76
N GLY A 250 3.99 -18.23 -2.62
CA GLY A 250 3.72 -17.64 -3.92
C GLY A 250 2.67 -18.38 -4.78
N PRO A 251 2.69 -19.72 -4.89
CA PRO A 251 1.65 -20.45 -5.63
C PRO A 251 0.22 -20.29 -5.05
N GLN A 252 0.08 -20.18 -3.73
CA GLN A 252 -1.19 -19.94 -3.07
C GLN A 252 -1.66 -18.49 -3.28
N LEU A 253 -0.77 -17.52 -3.10
CA LEU A 253 -1.05 -16.11 -3.35
C LEU A 253 -1.45 -15.86 -4.81
N ASP A 254 -0.76 -16.49 -5.77
CA ASP A 254 -1.09 -16.40 -7.19
C ASP A 254 -2.45 -17.03 -7.53
N ARG A 255 -2.91 -18.04 -6.77
CA ARG A 255 -4.28 -18.57 -6.93
C ARG A 255 -5.32 -17.60 -6.39
N LEU A 256 -5.05 -16.97 -5.24
CA LEU A 256 -5.93 -15.99 -4.64
C LEU A 256 -6.06 -14.75 -5.55
N LEU A 257 -4.95 -14.18 -5.98
CA LEU A 257 -4.92 -13.04 -6.90
C LEU A 257 -5.65 -13.34 -8.22
N ARG A 258 -5.40 -14.49 -8.86
CA ARG A 258 -6.12 -14.87 -10.10
C ARG A 258 -7.62 -15.02 -9.94
N ARG A 259 -8.09 -15.36 -8.74
CA ARG A 259 -9.51 -15.55 -8.47
C ARG A 259 -10.25 -14.23 -8.46
N HIS A 260 -9.63 -13.19 -7.89
CA HIS A 260 -10.27 -11.90 -7.63
C HIS A 260 -9.84 -10.80 -8.63
N ARG A 261 -8.71 -10.99 -9.34
CA ARG A 261 -8.13 -10.06 -10.33
C ARG A 261 -7.63 -10.81 -11.58
N PRO A 262 -8.46 -10.98 -12.62
CA PRO A 262 -8.10 -11.70 -13.85
C PRO A 262 -6.86 -11.15 -14.56
N GLU A 263 -6.65 -9.84 -14.52
CA GLU A 263 -5.53 -9.10 -15.11
C GLU A 263 -4.16 -9.51 -14.53
N PHE A 264 -4.14 -10.11 -13.35
CA PHE A 264 -2.95 -10.71 -12.76
C PHE A 264 -2.23 -11.67 -13.72
N ARG A 265 -2.96 -12.35 -14.61
CA ARG A 265 -2.39 -13.27 -15.61
C ARG A 265 -1.41 -12.60 -16.57
N ARG A 266 -1.48 -11.27 -16.70
CA ARG A 266 -0.63 -10.46 -17.57
C ARG A 266 0.62 -9.92 -16.86
N ARG A 267 0.85 -10.27 -15.59
CA ARG A 267 2.04 -9.91 -14.80
C ARG A 267 3.33 -10.31 -15.52
N LYS A 268 4.24 -9.35 -15.75
CA LYS A 268 5.52 -9.56 -16.43
C LYS A 268 6.53 -10.23 -15.48
N LYS A 269 7.43 -11.06 -16.00
CA LYS A 269 8.62 -11.50 -15.21
C LYS A 269 9.63 -10.36 -15.18
N ARG A 270 10.29 -10.12 -14.05
CA ARG A 270 11.37 -9.13 -13.98
C ARG A 270 12.50 -9.54 -14.93
N ALA A 271 12.77 -8.72 -15.95
CA ALA A 271 13.86 -8.95 -16.89
C ALA A 271 15.21 -9.01 -16.16
N SER A 272 16.06 -9.97 -16.53
CA SER A 272 17.44 -10.00 -16.05
C SER A 272 18.18 -8.82 -16.67
N VAL A 273 18.78 -7.95 -15.85
CA VAL A 273 19.71 -6.93 -16.37
C VAL A 273 20.84 -7.65 -17.10
N LEU A 274 20.81 -7.65 -18.43
CA LEU A 274 21.96 -7.98 -19.26
C LEU A 274 23.08 -7.03 -18.83
N LYS A 275 24.08 -7.56 -18.13
CA LYS A 275 25.31 -6.80 -17.88
C LYS A 275 25.86 -6.46 -19.26
N LYS A 276 25.73 -5.20 -19.70
CA LYS A 276 26.51 -4.70 -20.84
C LYS A 276 27.97 -5.05 -20.53
N PRO A 277 28.67 -5.79 -21.41
CA PRO A 277 30.05 -6.14 -21.15
C PRO A 277 30.82 -4.84 -20.90
N LYS A 278 31.50 -4.74 -19.76
CA LYS A 278 32.39 -3.63 -19.45
C LYS A 278 33.47 -3.62 -20.52
N GLY A 279 33.31 -2.77 -21.53
CA GLY A 279 34.35 -2.51 -22.52
C GLY A 279 35.63 -2.14 -21.77
N HIS A 280 36.65 -2.98 -21.92
CA HIS A 280 37.99 -2.69 -21.43
C HIS A 280 38.48 -1.42 -22.13
N ARG A 281 38.32 -0.26 -21.50
CA ARG A 281 39.15 0.90 -21.81
C ARG A 281 40.55 0.55 -21.32
N LYS A 282 41.45 0.19 -22.25
CA LYS A 282 42.89 0.11 -22.00
C LYS A 282 43.33 1.43 -21.36
N ARG A 283 43.97 1.34 -20.19
CA ARG A 283 44.66 2.49 -19.58
C ARG A 283 45.79 2.93 -20.54
N PRO A 284 46.03 4.24 -20.72
CA PRO A 284 47.22 4.70 -21.42
C PRO A 284 48.44 4.33 -20.57
N GLU A 285 49.45 3.72 -21.20
CA GLU A 285 50.76 3.51 -20.61
C GLU A 285 51.41 4.87 -20.36
N LEU A 286 51.77 5.17 -19.11
CA LEU A 286 52.68 6.26 -18.81
C LEU A 286 54.07 5.87 -19.31
N GLN A 287 54.54 6.54 -20.37
CA GLN A 287 55.97 6.59 -20.69
C GLN A 287 56.67 7.47 -19.67
N THR A 288 57.53 6.88 -18.84
CA THR A 288 58.51 7.62 -18.05
C THR A 288 59.70 7.94 -18.96
N SER A 289 59.80 9.21 -19.40
CA SER A 289 61.03 9.74 -19.97
C SER A 289 61.87 10.38 -18.88
N ASN A 290 62.97 9.71 -18.51
CA ASN A 290 64.14 10.35 -17.90
C ASN A 290 65.17 10.50 -19.01
N GLN A 291 65.57 11.74 -19.33
CA GLN A 291 66.96 12.15 -19.60
C GLN A 291 67.04 13.62 -20.04
N ASP A 292 67.66 14.41 -19.16
CA ASP A 292 68.74 15.39 -19.37
C ASP A 292 68.66 16.47 -20.47
N TYR A 293 68.95 17.69 -19.99
CA TYR A 293 69.20 19.01 -20.61
C TYR A 293 68.00 19.94 -20.82
#